data_AF-A0A6N7FF51-F1
#
_entry.id   AF-A0A6N7FF51-F1
#
_cell.length_a   1.000
_cell.length_b   1.000
_cell.length_c   1.000
_cell.angle_alpha   90.00
_cell.angle_beta   90.00
_cell.angle_gamma   90.00
#
_symmetry.space_group_name_H-M   'P 1'
#
loop_
_entity.id
_entity.type
_entity.pdbx_description
1 polymer ?
#
loop_
_entity_poly.entity_id
_entity_poly.type
_entity_poly.pdbx_seq_one_letter_code
_entity_poly.pdbx_strand_id
1 'polypeptide(L)'
;RAVVLATGSRAAFPPVDGLDAVGAWDNRDITTVHRVPERLLVLGGGAVGVEMAQAFRRLGAREVTVIELLDRLLAVERLDLRLLVDA
;
A
#
# COMPACT_ATOMS: atom_id res chain seq x y z
N ARG A 1 -7.47 39.22 -9.60
CA ARG A 1 -6.30 38.32 -9.76
C ARG A 1 -6.52 37.11 -8.86
N ALA A 2 -6.20 35.89 -9.30
CA ALA A 2 -6.39 34.66 -8.52
C ALA A 2 -5.11 33.81 -8.53
N VAL A 3 -4.93 33.00 -7.49
CA VAL A 3 -3.84 32.02 -7.34
C VAL A 3 -4.45 30.63 -7.18
N VAL A 4 -3.86 29.62 -7.82
CA VAL A 4 -4.25 28.21 -7.70
C VAL A 4 -3.11 27.44 -7.05
N LEU A 5 -3.43 26.63 -6.04
CA LEU A 5 -2.49 25.71 -5.39
C LEU A 5 -2.75 24.30 -5.92
N ALA A 6 -1.77 23.74 -6.64
CA ALA A 6 -1.85 22.44 -7.30
C ALA A 6 -0.57 21.61 -7.04
N THR A 7 -0.16 21.50 -5.78
CA THR A 7 1.11 20.89 -5.37
C THR A 7 1.09 19.35 -5.32
N GLY A 8 -0.07 18.74 -5.54
CA GLY A 8 -0.24 17.29 -5.41
C GLY A 8 -0.08 16.80 -3.97
N SER A 9 0.24 15.52 -3.83
CA SER A 9 0.44 14.83 -2.55
C SER A 9 1.76 14.07 -2.51
N ARG A 10 2.13 13.57 -1.33
CA ARG A 10 3.27 12.69 -1.10
C ARG A 10 2.85 11.51 -0.24
N ALA A 11 3.57 10.39 -0.37
CA ALA A 11 3.39 9.26 0.52
C ALA A 11 3.56 9.70 1.98
N ALA A 12 2.70 9.20 2.84
CA ALA A 12 2.77 9.42 4.27
C ALA A 12 3.16 8.12 4.94
N PHE A 13 4.22 8.15 5.75
CA PHE A 13 4.63 7.02 6.56
C PHE A 13 4.01 7.15 7.96
N PRO A 14 3.48 6.07 8.54
CA PRO A 14 2.95 6.10 9.90
C PRO A 14 4.09 6.31 10.90
N PRO A 15 3.81 6.90 12.08
CA PRO A 15 4.81 7.12 13.12
C PRO A 15 5.09 5.80 13.86
N VAL A 16 5.83 4.90 13.22
CA VAL A 16 6.27 3.61 13.77
C VAL A 16 7.76 3.70 14.05
N ASP A 17 8.14 3.45 15.30
CA ASP A 17 9.55 3.50 15.73
C ASP A 17 10.42 2.57 14.88
N GLY A 18 11.48 3.12 14.30
CA GLY A 18 12.44 2.41 13.46
C GLY A 18 12.00 2.14 12.02
N LEU A 19 10.81 2.61 11.59
CA LEU A 19 10.35 2.43 10.20
C LEU A 19 11.24 3.16 9.17
N ASP A 20 11.80 4.30 9.56
CA ASP A 20 12.74 5.08 8.77
C ASP A 20 14.09 4.36 8.59
N ALA A 21 14.51 3.56 9.57
CA ALA A 21 15.78 2.84 9.55
C ALA A 21 15.77 1.59 8.64
N VAL A 22 14.60 1.05 8.29
CA VAL A 22 14.48 -0.22 7.54
C VAL A 22 14.37 -0.05 6.02
N GLY A 23 14.39 1.19 5.52
CA GLY A 23 14.32 1.45 4.07
C GLY A 23 12.98 1.04 3.46
N ALA A 24 11.87 1.37 4.13
CA ALA A 24 10.54 1.09 3.64
C ALA A 24 10.28 1.75 2.28
N TRP A 25 9.62 1.01 1.38
CA TRP A 25 9.26 1.50 0.05
C TRP A 25 8.00 2.35 0.08
N ASP A 26 8.03 3.50 -0.58
CA ASP A 26 6.80 4.20 -0.96
C ASP A 26 6.20 3.60 -2.25
N ASN A 27 5.08 4.18 -2.71
CA ASN A 27 4.39 3.72 -3.92
C ASN A 27 5.21 3.91 -5.21
N ARG A 28 6.20 4.81 -5.23
CA ARG A 28 7.14 4.95 -6.35
C ARG A 28 8.25 3.93 -6.24
N ASP A 29 8.85 3.75 -5.07
CA ASP A 29 9.93 2.78 -4.87
C ASP A 29 9.50 1.37 -5.29
N ILE A 30 8.34 0.92 -4.79
CA ILE A 30 7.83 -0.44 -5.03
C ILE A 30 7.57 -0.74 -6.51
N THR A 31 7.27 0.27 -7.32
CA THR A 31 7.01 0.08 -8.77
C THR A 31 8.28 0.07 -9.62
N THR A 32 9.44 0.33 -9.01
CA THR A 32 10.74 0.35 -9.71
C THR A 32 11.66 -0.80 -9.30
N VAL A 33 11.22 -1.69 -8.42
CA VAL A 33 12.02 -2.83 -7.96
C VAL A 33 12.29 -3.82 -9.10
N HIS A 34 13.51 -4.35 -9.16
CA HIS A 34 13.92 -5.31 -10.19
C HIS A 34 13.74 -6.78 -9.79
N ARG A 35 13.34 -7.04 -8.54
CA ARG A 35 13.14 -8.38 -8.02
C ARG A 35 11.91 -8.41 -7.13
N VAL A 36 11.15 -9.48 -7.24
CA VAL A 36 10.01 -9.77 -6.37
C VAL A 36 10.55 -10.35 -5.07
N PRO A 37 10.27 -9.75 -3.90
CA PRO A 37 10.70 -10.31 -2.61
C PRO A 37 9.95 -11.61 -2.31
N GLU A 38 10.57 -12.52 -1.56
CA GLU A 38 9.87 -13.74 -1.12
C GLU A 38 8.69 -13.43 -0.19
N ARG A 39 8.84 -12.41 0.67
CA ARG A 39 7.80 -11.92 1.58
C ARG A 39 7.68 -10.41 1.48
N LEU A 40 6.46 -9.91 1.36
CA LEU A 40 6.15 -8.47 1.31
C LEU A 40 5.15 -8.12 2.42
N LEU A 41 5.51 -7.13 3.25
CA LEU A 41 4.58 -6.48 4.17
C LEU A 41 4.09 -5.17 3.54
N VAL A 42 2.79 -4.99 3.45
CA VAL A 42 2.14 -3.75 3.03
C VAL A 42 1.48 -3.10 4.25
N LEU A 43 1.95 -1.92 4.62
CA LEU A 43 1.33 -1.08 5.66
C LEU A 43 0.33 -0.13 5.00
N GLY A 44 -0.96 -0.40 5.20
CA GLY A 44 -2.07 0.32 4.59
C GLY A 44 -2.86 -0.53 3.61
N GLY A 45 -4.18 -0.55 3.81
CA GLY A 45 -5.18 -1.32 3.08
C GLY A 45 -6.11 -0.48 2.21
N GLY A 46 -5.74 0.77 1.89
CA GLY A 46 -6.40 1.56 0.84
C GLY A 46 -6.06 1.06 -0.57
N ALA A 47 -6.66 1.67 -1.61
CA ALA A 47 -6.50 1.23 -3.01
C ALA A 47 -5.07 0.87 -3.40
N VAL A 48 -4.11 1.78 -3.20
CA VAL A 48 -2.69 1.55 -3.56
C VAL A 48 -2.11 0.32 -2.84
N GLY A 49 -2.36 0.18 -1.54
CA GLY A 49 -1.84 -0.95 -0.76
C GLY A 49 -2.40 -2.29 -1.25
N VAL A 50 -3.71 -2.35 -1.51
CA VAL A 50 -4.38 -3.55 -2.02
C VAL A 50 -3.92 -3.90 -3.43
N GLU A 51 -3.79 -2.91 -4.31
CA GLU A 51 -3.28 -3.10 -5.68
C GLU A 51 -1.86 -3.66 -5.67
N MET A 52 -0.97 -3.07 -4.87
CA MET A 52 0.41 -3.53 -4.75
C MET A 52 0.49 -4.92 -4.12
N ALA A 53 -0.29 -5.19 -3.07
CA ALA A 53 -0.35 -6.51 -2.46
C ALA A 53 -0.77 -7.59 -3.46
N GLN A 54 -1.83 -7.34 -4.22
CA GLN A 54 -2.30 -8.26 -5.26
C GLN A 54 -1.27 -8.42 -6.38
N ALA A 55 -0.68 -7.32 -6.85
CA ALA A 55 0.31 -7.34 -7.91
C ALA A 55 1.52 -8.21 -7.52
N PHE A 56 2.10 -7.98 -6.34
CA PHE A 56 3.28 -8.72 -5.90
C PHE A 56 3.00 -10.18 -5.59
N ARG A 57 1.81 -10.49 -5.04
CA ARG A 57 1.40 -11.89 -4.86
C ARG A 57 1.31 -12.62 -6.19
N ARG A 58 0.80 -11.97 -7.24
CA ARG A 58 0.70 -12.53 -8.62
C ARG A 58 2.04 -12.59 -9.33
N LEU A 59 2.95 -11.67 -9.05
CA LEU A 59 4.31 -11.65 -9.61
C LEU A 59 5.24 -12.69 -8.98
N GLY A 60 4.80 -13.38 -7.92
CA GLY A 60 5.51 -14.54 -7.37
C GLY A 60 6.05 -14.36 -5.95
N ALA A 61 5.68 -13.28 -5.24
CA ALA A 61 5.93 -13.22 -3.80
C ALA A 61 5.24 -14.41 -3.14
N ARG A 62 5.97 -15.17 -2.32
CA ARG A 62 5.44 -16.36 -1.64
C ARG A 62 4.41 -15.96 -0.60
N GLU A 63 4.68 -14.86 0.10
CA GLU A 63 3.82 -14.32 1.14
C GLU A 63 3.64 -12.82 0.95
N VAL A 64 2.40 -12.37 1.07
CA VAL A 64 2.08 -10.94 1.12
C VAL A 64 1.13 -10.73 2.29
N THR A 65 1.52 -9.85 3.21
CA THR A 65 0.73 -9.51 4.40
C THR A 65 0.31 -8.06 4.28
N VAL A 66 -0.98 -7.77 4.46
CA VAL A 66 -1.49 -6.40 4.54
C VAL A 66 -1.89 -6.12 5.98
N ILE A 67 -1.37 -5.03 6.55
CA ILE A 67 -1.79 -4.52 7.86
C ILE A 67 -2.55 -3.22 7.61
N GLU A 68 -3.80 -3.17 8.06
CA GLU A 68 -4.66 -2.00 7.97
C GLU A 68 -5.09 -1.54 9.37
N LEU A 69 -5.11 -0.22 9.57
CA LEU A 69 -5.49 0.39 10.84
C LEU A 69 -7.01 0.45 11.03
N LEU A 70 -7.75 0.63 9.93
CA LEU A 70 -9.20 0.70 9.93
C LEU A 70 -9.84 -0.70 9.94
N ASP A 71 -11.14 -0.75 10.19
CA ASP A 71 -11.89 -2.00 10.39
C ASP A 71 -11.95 -2.92 9.15
N ARG A 72 -11.57 -2.41 7.97
CA ARG A 72 -11.61 -3.16 6.71
C ARG A 72 -10.61 -2.61 5.70
N LEU A 73 -10.22 -3.47 4.75
CA LEU A 73 -9.57 -3.02 3.52
C LEU A 73 -10.53 -2.13 2.72
N LEU A 74 -9.95 -1.20 1.97
CA LEU A 74 -10.69 -0.25 1.13
C LEU A 74 -11.78 0.49 1.91
N ALA A 75 -11.42 0.95 3.11
CA ALA A 75 -12.37 1.56 4.05
C ALA A 75 -12.96 2.88 3.54
N VAL A 76 -12.18 3.66 2.78
CA VAL A 76 -12.58 4.96 2.24
C VAL A 76 -13.38 4.83 0.94
N GLU A 77 -13.22 3.71 0.24
CA GLU A 77 -13.95 3.37 -0.96
C GLU A 77 -15.37 2.92 -0.58
N ARG A 78 -16.38 3.52 -1.21
CA ARG A 78 -17.76 3.05 -1.12
C ARG A 78 -17.90 1.76 -1.92
N LEU A 79 -17.60 0.66 -1.25
CA LEU A 79 -17.85 -0.68 -1.74
C LEU A 79 -19.13 -1.18 -1.09
N ASP A 80 -20.19 -1.27 -1.89
CA ASP A 80 -21.37 -2.11 -1.65
C ASP A 80 -21.06 -3.60 -1.84
N LEU A 81 -19.89 -3.93 -2.36
CA LEU A 81 -19.39 -5.28 -2.55
C LEU A 81 -18.63 -5.76 -1.29
N ARG A 82 -19.05 -6.91 -0.74
CA ARG A 82 -18.22 -7.70 0.18
C ARG A 82 -17.00 -8.18 -0.61
N LEU A 83 -15.81 -7.71 -0.25
CA LEU A 83 -14.57 -8.28 -0.74
C LEU A 83 -14.53 -9.74 -0.29
N LEU A 84 -14.78 -10.69 -1.21
CA LEU A 84 -14.54 -12.11 -0.99
C LEU A 84 -13.03 -12.31 -1.00
N VAL A 85 -12.42 -12.24 0.18
CA VAL A 85 -11.05 -12.68 0.40
C VAL A 85 -11.12 -14.05 1.06
N ASP A 86 -11.33 -15.08 0.23
CA ASP A 86 -10.95 -16.44 0.62
C ASP A 86 -9.52 -16.65 0.09
N ALA A 87 -8.59 -16.75 1.03
CA ALA A 87 -7.20 -17.12 0.78
C ALA A 87 -6.97 -18.57 1.22
#